data_AF-A0A954WJJ9-F1
#
_entry.id   AF-A0A954WJJ9-F1
#
_cell.length_a   1.000
_cell.length_b   1.000
_cell.length_c   1.000
_cell.angle_alpha   90.00
_cell.angle_beta   90.00
_cell.angle_gamma   90.00
#
_symmetry.space_group_name_H-M   'P 1'
#
loop_
_entity.id
_entity.type
_entity.pdbx_description
1 polymer ?
#
loop_
_entity_poly.entity_id
_entity_poly.type
_entity_poly.pdbx_seq_one_letter_code
_entity_poly.pdbx_strand_id
1 'polypeptide(L)'
;AAGEFTHYPVHVAQNEELLAYADPVKLNVVAKPSKIDRESWQYISQYGTDAQVLEFLRQHNLQRLELDKIAFRMRDKAFFQQVVNYLAEQHAYNQTLWSYSVYHDVPDQVKQFLKHADSYINQVGWYIDSPLLELDPIARHIYQHMEYKPLVNARRHQLGNRREIVNDRFHQQYHRFLKLLSYHAEPTDEQELEATYYLLLQERVAEAFDFFGRVNPEQLNERLQYDYFTAYLAFYKADPQQARDIAENYSNHPVDRWREAFLAIVAQADEIEGAGVEVIDDENLAQSQTKLAAADTSFDFEVESQEVRIDYQNVERVRVNFYLMDIEMLFSRNPFVQQYSSQFSYIQPNQSQVVALPKNKTSFAFSLPAELRNQNVLVEISAGGQTKSEAYYSNSLAVQVIENYGQVRVAHENSKKALAGVYVKVYARMSDGSVKFYKDGYTDLRGRFDFTSLSTNELDNVEQFSLLVLSEEHGAVVREANPPRR
;
A
#
# COMPACT_ATOMS: atom_id res chain seq x y z
N ALA A 1 5.99 29.28 67.90
CA ALA A 1 6.18 29.69 69.30
C ALA A 1 5.20 28.91 70.17
N ALA A 2 5.53 28.59 71.42
CA ALA A 2 4.56 28.02 72.35
C ALA A 2 3.52 29.08 72.75
N GLY A 3 2.26 28.70 72.87
CA GLY A 3 1.14 29.62 73.12
C GLY A 3 -0.22 29.00 72.79
N GLU A 4 -1.29 29.72 73.08
CA GLU A 4 -2.65 29.35 72.64
C GLU A 4 -2.93 29.95 71.26
N PHE A 5 -3.37 29.11 70.33
CA PHE A 5 -3.71 29.52 68.97
C PHE A 5 -5.14 29.09 68.65
N THR A 6 -5.94 29.99 68.11
CA THR A 6 -7.31 29.67 67.71
C THR A 6 -7.30 29.06 66.32
N HIS A 7 -7.79 27.82 66.19
CA HIS A 7 -8.02 27.19 64.90
C HIS A 7 -9.24 27.82 64.23
N TYR A 8 -9.09 28.24 62.98
CA TYR A 8 -10.19 28.81 62.22
C TYR A 8 -11.28 27.74 62.01
N PRO A 9 -12.52 27.97 62.46
CA PRO A 9 -13.53 26.93 62.43
C PRO A 9 -14.01 26.64 61.01
N VAL A 10 -14.70 25.50 60.85
CA VAL A 10 -15.39 25.18 59.60
C VAL A 10 -16.53 26.18 59.40
N HIS A 11 -16.60 26.76 58.20
CA HIS A 11 -17.66 27.67 57.77
C HIS A 11 -18.38 27.06 56.57
N VAL A 12 -19.69 27.28 56.48
CA VAL A 12 -20.51 26.96 55.30
C VAL A 12 -21.07 28.27 54.77
N ALA A 13 -20.75 28.57 53.50
CA ALA A 13 -21.21 29.78 52.82
C ALA A 13 -21.86 29.41 51.47
N GLN A 14 -22.84 30.21 51.05
CA GLN A 14 -23.48 30.09 49.74
C GLN A 14 -23.75 31.51 49.21
N ASN A 15 -23.55 31.73 47.90
CA ASN A 15 -23.74 33.04 47.27
C ASN A 15 -22.98 34.18 47.97
N GLU A 16 -21.74 33.91 48.40
CA GLU A 16 -20.88 34.86 49.13
C GLU A 16 -21.40 35.27 50.52
N GLU A 17 -22.49 34.66 51.02
CA GLU A 17 -22.99 34.85 52.38
C GLU A 17 -22.64 33.67 53.29
N LEU A 18 -22.15 33.98 54.49
CA LEU A 18 -21.86 32.98 55.52
C LEU A 18 -23.17 32.50 56.16
N LEU A 19 -23.47 31.22 56.02
CA LEU A 19 -24.71 30.61 56.52
C LEU A 19 -24.56 30.03 57.92
N ALA A 20 -23.44 29.38 58.21
CA ALA A 20 -23.17 28.77 59.51
C ALA A 20 -21.67 28.56 59.74
N TYR A 21 -21.24 28.52 61.00
CA TYR A 21 -19.88 28.17 61.38
C TYR A 21 -19.84 27.45 62.73
N ALA A 22 -18.80 26.63 62.94
CA ALA A 22 -18.55 25.95 64.20
C ALA A 22 -17.83 26.87 65.22
N ASP A 23 -17.90 26.55 66.51
CA ASP A 23 -17.13 27.29 67.51
C ASP A 23 -15.61 27.11 67.27
N PRO A 24 -14.81 28.21 67.34
CA PRO A 24 -13.36 28.11 67.19
C PRO A 24 -12.74 27.25 68.29
N VAL A 25 -11.89 26.29 67.90
CA VAL A 25 -11.16 25.44 68.83
C VAL A 25 -9.83 26.12 69.19
N LYS A 26 -9.55 26.30 70.47
CA LYS A 26 -8.23 26.76 70.94
C LYS A 26 -7.26 25.58 71.02
N LEU A 27 -6.15 25.69 70.31
CA LEU A 27 -5.05 24.73 70.30
C LEU A 27 -3.90 25.27 71.15
N ASN A 28 -3.51 24.49 72.16
CA ASN A 28 -2.41 24.86 73.05
C ASN A 28 -1.12 24.23 72.55
N VAL A 29 -0.29 25.06 71.89
CA VAL A 29 0.99 24.64 71.33
C VAL A 29 2.06 24.76 72.42
N VAL A 30 2.68 23.64 72.77
CA VAL A 30 3.72 23.55 73.80
C VAL A 30 5.10 23.36 73.18
N ALA A 31 6.15 23.91 73.82
CA ALA A 31 7.54 23.74 73.35
C ALA A 31 8.04 22.28 73.46
N LYS A 32 7.46 21.51 74.38
CA LYS A 32 7.70 20.07 74.54
C LYS A 32 6.36 19.37 74.76
N PRO A 33 6.03 18.29 74.03
CA PRO A 33 4.77 17.57 74.20
C PRO A 33 4.58 17.09 75.65
N SER A 34 3.44 17.43 76.25
CA SER A 34 3.08 16.99 77.61
C SER A 34 2.36 15.64 77.63
N LYS A 35 1.79 15.22 76.50
CA LYS A 35 1.22 13.89 76.26
C LYS A 35 1.74 13.37 74.92
N ILE A 36 2.27 12.15 74.93
CA ILE A 36 2.68 11.46 73.70
C ILE A 36 1.57 10.47 73.37
N ASP A 37 0.98 10.63 72.20
CA ASP A 37 0.03 9.66 71.67
C ASP A 37 0.76 8.38 71.28
N ARG A 38 0.65 7.37 72.14
CA ARG A 38 1.31 6.07 71.96
C ARG A 38 0.59 5.15 70.97
N GLU A 39 -0.60 5.55 70.54
CA GLU A 39 -1.41 4.82 69.55
C GLU A 39 -1.20 5.40 68.14
N SER A 40 -0.54 6.55 68.01
CA SER A 40 -0.24 7.15 66.71
C SER A 40 0.78 6.33 65.89
N TRP A 41 0.67 6.40 64.55
CA TRP A 41 1.68 5.82 63.64
C TRP A 41 3.08 6.40 63.89
N GLN A 42 3.16 7.70 64.21
CA GLN A 42 4.41 8.37 64.54
C GLN A 42 5.11 7.74 65.74
N TYR A 43 4.36 7.32 66.76
CA TYR A 43 4.93 6.62 67.91
C TYR A 43 5.21 5.15 67.61
N ILE A 44 4.23 4.42 67.06
CA ILE A 44 4.33 2.97 66.85
C ILE A 44 5.44 2.62 65.85
N SER A 45 5.57 3.35 64.75
CA SER A 45 6.63 3.11 63.75
C SER A 45 8.04 3.21 64.34
N GLN A 46 8.27 4.16 65.27
CA GLN A 46 9.58 4.45 65.84
C GLN A 46 9.90 3.63 67.09
N TYR A 47 8.92 3.48 67.99
CA TYR A 47 9.14 2.94 69.34
C TYR A 47 8.36 1.64 69.62
N GLY A 48 7.41 1.28 68.74
CA GLY A 48 6.65 0.03 68.88
C GLY A 48 7.51 -1.21 68.67
N THR A 49 7.02 -2.35 69.17
CA THR A 49 7.56 -3.67 68.80
C THR A 49 7.15 -4.02 67.38
N ASP A 50 7.86 -4.95 66.74
CA ASP A 50 7.57 -5.39 65.38
C ASP A 50 6.14 -5.96 65.23
N ALA A 51 5.66 -6.67 66.27
CA ALA A 51 4.28 -7.15 66.32
C ALA A 51 3.26 -5.99 66.36
N GLN A 52 3.53 -4.93 67.13
CA GLN A 52 2.66 -3.75 67.18
C GLN A 52 2.65 -2.99 65.85
N VAL A 53 3.79 -2.91 65.15
CA VAL A 53 3.87 -2.28 63.83
C VAL A 53 3.03 -3.06 62.81
N LEU A 54 3.19 -4.38 62.74
CA LEU A 54 2.40 -5.22 61.82
C LEU A 54 0.90 -5.16 62.12
N GLU A 55 0.53 -5.20 63.39
CA GLU A 55 -0.88 -5.08 63.78
C GLU A 55 -1.45 -3.70 63.40
N PHE A 56 -0.67 -2.64 63.57
CA PHE A 56 -1.08 -1.31 63.15
C PHE A 56 -1.31 -1.23 61.63
N LEU A 57 -0.41 -1.80 60.84
CA LEU A 57 -0.54 -1.89 59.38
C LEU A 57 -1.81 -2.68 58.96
N ARG A 58 -2.23 -3.67 59.75
CA ARG A 58 -3.46 -4.46 59.49
C ARG A 58 -4.74 -3.71 59.77
N GLN A 59 -4.73 -2.84 60.78
CA GLN A 59 -5.94 -2.17 61.25
C GLN A 59 -6.16 -0.79 60.60
N HIS A 60 -5.18 -0.27 59.86
CA HIS A 60 -5.22 1.09 59.35
C HIS A 60 -5.09 1.15 57.82
N ASN A 61 -5.60 2.22 57.25
CA ASN A 61 -5.46 2.50 55.83
C ASN A 61 -4.01 2.83 55.47
N LEU A 62 -3.35 1.91 54.77
CA LEU A 62 -1.94 2.00 54.36
C LEU A 62 -1.62 3.27 53.55
N GLN A 63 -2.58 3.78 52.77
CA GLN A 63 -2.41 4.99 51.95
C GLN A 63 -2.26 6.27 52.78
N ARG A 64 -2.58 6.22 54.08
CA ARG A 64 -2.44 7.34 55.02
C ARG A 64 -1.17 7.26 55.87
N LEU A 65 -0.37 6.21 55.70
CA LEU A 65 0.81 5.96 56.53
C LEU A 65 2.08 6.34 55.80
N GLU A 66 2.96 7.07 56.48
CA GLU A 66 4.34 7.27 56.03
C GLU A 66 5.13 5.97 56.28
N LEU A 67 5.09 5.04 55.33
CA LEU A 67 5.70 3.71 55.45
C LEU A 67 7.24 3.77 55.60
N ASP A 68 7.90 4.80 55.06
CA ASP A 68 9.37 4.95 55.18
C ASP A 68 9.84 5.05 56.64
N LYS A 69 8.95 5.42 57.57
CA LYS A 69 9.25 5.50 59.00
C LYS A 69 9.73 4.16 59.59
N ILE A 70 9.36 3.02 59.00
CA ILE A 70 9.81 1.70 59.47
C ILE A 70 11.00 1.16 58.68
N ALA A 71 11.58 1.93 57.75
CA ALA A 71 12.67 1.47 56.89
C ALA A 71 13.88 0.93 57.67
N PHE A 72 14.21 1.53 58.82
CA PHE A 72 15.33 1.07 59.64
C PHE A 72 15.15 -0.36 60.18
N ARG A 73 13.89 -0.80 60.36
CA ARG A 73 13.54 -2.16 60.82
C ARG A 73 13.69 -3.20 59.72
N MET A 74 13.60 -2.79 58.46
CA MET A 74 13.72 -3.68 57.29
C MET A 74 15.11 -4.30 57.14
N ARG A 75 16.10 -3.93 57.98
CA ARG A 75 17.39 -4.63 58.10
C ARG A 75 17.26 -6.03 58.68
N ASP A 76 16.20 -6.32 59.43
CA ASP A 76 15.87 -7.68 59.84
C ASP A 76 15.11 -8.41 58.72
N LYS A 77 15.61 -9.57 58.30
CA LYS A 77 15.05 -10.31 57.15
C LYS A 77 13.65 -10.86 57.43
N ALA A 78 13.39 -11.32 58.65
CA ALA A 78 12.10 -11.90 59.01
C ALA A 78 11.02 -10.82 59.06
N PHE A 79 11.31 -9.68 59.67
CA PHE A 79 10.41 -8.53 59.68
C PHE A 79 10.18 -7.97 58.28
N PHE A 80 11.25 -7.82 57.48
CA PHE A 80 11.16 -7.41 56.08
C PHE A 80 10.15 -8.27 55.31
N GLN A 81 10.29 -9.60 55.39
CA GLN A 81 9.43 -10.53 54.66
C GLN A 81 7.97 -10.42 55.10
N GLN A 82 7.71 -10.28 56.41
CA GLN A 82 6.35 -10.12 56.93
C GLN A 82 5.69 -8.83 56.44
N VAL A 83 6.42 -7.72 56.46
CA VAL A 83 5.92 -6.43 55.99
C VAL A 83 5.68 -6.45 54.48
N VAL A 84 6.68 -6.86 53.69
CA VAL A 84 6.56 -6.86 52.22
C VAL A 84 5.47 -7.81 51.73
N ASN A 85 5.35 -9.01 52.30
CA ASN A 85 4.28 -9.93 51.93
C ASN A 85 2.91 -9.34 52.24
N TYR A 86 2.72 -8.78 53.43
CA TYR A 86 1.45 -8.16 53.81
C TYR A 86 1.11 -6.97 52.90
N LEU A 87 2.08 -6.09 52.64
CA LEU A 87 1.86 -4.94 51.75
C LEU A 87 1.53 -5.39 50.33
N ALA A 88 2.22 -6.42 49.81
CA ALA A 88 1.93 -7.01 48.50
C ALA A 88 0.50 -7.59 48.41
N GLU A 89 0.06 -8.33 49.44
CA GLU A 89 -1.32 -8.84 49.55
C GLU A 89 -2.37 -7.72 49.54
N GLN A 90 -2.01 -6.54 50.08
CA GLN A 90 -2.87 -5.36 50.09
C GLN A 90 -2.69 -4.46 48.85
N HIS A 91 -1.92 -4.90 47.84
CA HIS A 91 -1.57 -4.10 46.66
C HIS A 91 -0.94 -2.73 47.01
N ALA A 92 -0.21 -2.66 48.12
CA ALA A 92 0.51 -1.47 48.56
C ALA A 92 2.01 -1.63 48.29
N TYR A 93 2.62 -0.59 47.70
CA TYR A 93 4.04 -0.57 47.37
C TYR A 93 4.75 0.62 48.03
N ASN A 94 5.96 0.40 48.54
CA ASN A 94 6.86 1.47 48.97
C ASN A 94 8.29 1.17 48.48
N GLN A 95 8.86 2.10 47.70
CA GLN A 95 10.18 1.97 47.09
C GLN A 95 11.29 1.71 48.11
N THR A 96 11.30 2.45 49.23
CA THR A 96 12.34 2.34 50.27
C THR A 96 12.29 0.98 50.94
N LEU A 97 11.11 0.52 51.32
CA LEU A 97 10.93 -0.78 51.97
C LEU A 97 11.35 -1.92 51.02
N TRP A 98 10.92 -1.87 49.76
CA TRP A 98 11.30 -2.87 48.75
C TRP A 98 12.79 -2.84 48.39
N SER A 99 13.49 -1.71 48.55
CA SER A 99 14.94 -1.64 48.28
C SER A 99 15.78 -2.59 49.16
N TYR A 100 15.27 -2.95 50.34
CA TYR A 100 15.90 -3.94 51.22
C TYR A 100 15.85 -5.36 50.65
N SER A 101 15.05 -5.63 49.60
CA SER A 101 15.11 -6.91 48.88
C SER A 101 16.51 -7.18 48.31
N VAL A 102 17.23 -6.13 47.89
CA VAL A 102 18.61 -6.22 47.41
C VAL A 102 19.56 -6.56 48.55
N TYR A 103 19.36 -5.93 49.72
CA TYR A 103 20.15 -6.19 50.91
C TYR A 103 20.01 -7.64 51.40
N HIS A 104 18.80 -8.21 51.29
CA HIS A 104 18.47 -9.55 51.79
C HIS A 104 18.65 -10.67 50.78
N ASP A 105 19.03 -10.35 49.54
CA ASP A 105 19.10 -11.26 48.41
C ASP A 105 17.81 -12.08 48.24
N VAL A 106 16.71 -11.36 47.95
CA VAL A 106 15.38 -11.94 47.72
C VAL A 106 14.93 -11.66 46.28
N PRO A 107 15.31 -12.51 45.30
CA PRO A 107 15.15 -12.23 43.87
C PRO A 107 13.73 -11.83 43.45
N ASP A 108 12.69 -12.51 43.93
CA ASP A 108 11.30 -12.19 43.59
C ASP A 108 10.91 -10.77 43.99
N GLN A 109 11.40 -10.30 45.14
CA GLN A 109 11.14 -8.95 45.63
C GLN A 109 12.06 -7.91 45.00
N VAL A 110 13.28 -8.30 44.61
CA VAL A 110 14.16 -7.47 43.77
C VAL A 110 13.48 -7.21 42.42
N LYS A 111 12.83 -8.22 41.83
CA LYS A 111 12.07 -8.07 40.57
C LYS A 111 10.96 -7.03 40.70
N GLN A 112 10.19 -7.07 41.79
CA GLN A 112 9.20 -6.03 42.05
C GLN A 112 9.84 -4.65 42.27
N PHE A 113 10.91 -4.57 43.08
CA PHE A 113 11.62 -3.32 43.33
C PHE A 113 12.10 -2.65 42.04
N LEU A 114 12.77 -3.41 41.17
CA LEU A 114 13.31 -2.91 39.91
C LEU A 114 12.22 -2.52 38.92
N LYS A 115 11.06 -3.19 38.90
CA LYS A 115 9.91 -2.84 38.05
C LYS A 115 9.28 -1.48 38.37
N HIS A 116 9.50 -0.95 39.57
CA HIS A 116 9.03 0.39 39.97
C HIS A 116 10.14 1.47 39.95
N ALA A 117 11.38 1.09 39.63
CA ALA A 117 12.50 2.01 39.52
C ALA A 117 12.56 2.69 38.14
N ASP A 118 11.62 3.59 37.85
CA ASP A 118 11.45 4.22 36.51
C ASP A 118 12.75 4.82 35.95
N SER A 119 13.54 5.49 36.80
CA SER A 119 14.81 6.09 36.38
C SER A 119 15.83 5.07 35.88
N TYR A 120 15.81 3.85 36.44
CA TYR A 120 16.66 2.74 36.02
C TYR A 120 16.10 2.05 34.78
N ILE A 121 14.81 1.72 34.80
CA ILE A 121 14.10 1.08 33.68
C ILE A 121 14.27 1.85 32.38
N ASN A 122 14.16 3.18 32.41
CA ASN A 122 14.29 4.03 31.23
C ASN A 122 15.69 3.98 30.59
N GLN A 123 16.70 3.46 31.30
CA GLN A 123 18.06 3.27 30.78
C GLN A 123 18.27 1.86 30.19
N VAL A 124 17.44 0.88 30.56
CA VAL A 124 17.56 -0.52 30.11
C VAL A 124 17.04 -0.69 28.68
N GLY A 125 15.97 0.01 28.32
CA GLY A 125 15.36 -0.04 26.99
C GLY A 125 13.91 -0.54 27.01
N TRP A 126 13.46 -1.09 25.89
CA TRP A 126 12.04 -1.47 25.71
C TRP A 126 11.74 -2.89 26.19
N TYR A 127 12.69 -3.81 26.02
CA TYR A 127 12.54 -5.21 26.37
C TYR A 127 13.79 -5.73 27.07
N ILE A 128 13.58 -6.53 28.11
CA ILE A 128 14.60 -7.36 28.75
C ILE A 128 13.87 -8.53 29.42
N ASP A 129 14.42 -9.72 29.28
CA ASP A 129 14.01 -10.88 30.07
C ASP A 129 15.22 -11.40 30.87
N SER A 130 15.13 -11.28 32.18
CA SER A 130 16.18 -11.70 33.10
C SER A 130 15.58 -12.14 34.44
N PRO A 131 16.31 -12.92 35.25
CA PRO A 131 15.83 -13.37 36.55
C PRO A 131 15.38 -12.25 37.50
N LEU A 132 15.98 -11.05 37.37
CA LEU A 132 15.73 -9.92 38.28
C LEU A 132 14.90 -8.80 37.66
N LEU A 133 14.76 -8.75 36.33
CA LEU A 133 13.97 -7.72 35.66
C LEU A 133 13.40 -8.28 34.36
N GLU A 134 12.11 -8.10 34.21
CA GLU A 134 11.37 -8.44 33.00
C GLU A 134 10.59 -7.20 32.56
N LEU A 135 10.87 -6.72 31.36
CA LEU A 135 10.18 -5.61 30.74
C LEU A 135 9.54 -6.08 29.44
N ASP A 136 8.21 -5.96 29.38
CA ASP A 136 7.43 -6.16 28.17
C ASP A 136 6.95 -4.79 27.64
N PRO A 137 7.32 -4.40 26.42
CA PRO A 137 6.91 -3.13 25.84
C PRO A 137 5.40 -3.03 25.57
N ILE A 138 4.68 -4.16 25.41
CA ILE A 138 3.24 -4.20 25.20
C ILE A 138 2.52 -3.96 26.54
N ALA A 139 2.84 -4.73 27.58
CA ALA A 139 2.29 -4.53 28.92
C ALA A 139 2.57 -3.12 29.49
N ARG A 140 3.64 -2.47 29.03
CA ARG A 140 4.01 -1.10 29.41
C ARG A 140 3.41 -0.02 28.51
N HIS A 141 2.62 -0.39 27.49
CA HIS A 141 2.05 0.53 26.50
C HIS A 141 3.08 1.38 25.74
N ILE A 142 4.32 0.88 25.60
CA ILE A 142 5.39 1.52 24.82
C ILE A 142 5.30 1.11 23.36
N TYR A 143 4.76 -0.08 23.08
CA TYR A 143 4.53 -0.60 21.75
C TYR A 143 3.12 -1.17 21.62
N GLN A 144 2.52 -0.98 20.46
CA GLN A 144 1.31 -1.68 20.06
C GLN A 144 1.39 -1.94 18.56
N HIS A 145 0.85 -3.08 18.13
CA HIS A 145 0.64 -3.34 16.72
C HIS A 145 -0.37 -2.35 16.15
N MET A 146 -0.08 -1.80 14.98
CA MET A 146 -0.99 -0.92 14.26
C MET A 146 -1.36 -1.56 12.92
N GLU A 147 -2.66 -1.72 12.71
CA GLU A 147 -3.22 -2.15 11.44
C GLU A 147 -3.62 -0.94 10.59
N TYR A 148 -3.31 -1.01 9.29
CA TYR A 148 -3.63 0.00 8.28
C TYR A 148 -4.56 -0.62 7.23
N LYS A 149 -5.81 -0.12 7.16
CA LYS A 149 -6.80 -0.51 6.14
C LYS A 149 -7.71 0.69 5.82
N PRO A 150 -7.85 1.10 4.54
CA PRO A 150 -7.01 0.71 3.40
C PRO A 150 -5.63 1.40 3.46
N LEU A 151 -4.59 0.72 3.00
CA LEU A 151 -3.30 1.35 2.67
C LEU A 151 -3.01 1.06 1.20
N VAL A 152 -2.96 2.12 0.38
CA VAL A 152 -2.71 2.01 -1.06
C VAL A 152 -1.34 2.61 -1.37
N ASN A 153 -0.44 1.78 -1.92
CA ASN A 153 0.89 2.23 -2.31
C ASN A 153 0.88 2.77 -3.74
N ALA A 154 1.49 3.93 -3.95
CA ALA A 154 1.61 4.50 -5.30
C ALA A 154 2.56 3.68 -6.20
N ARG A 155 3.51 2.95 -5.61
CA ARG A 155 4.52 2.17 -6.34
C ARG A 155 4.89 0.90 -5.59
N ARG A 156 4.99 -0.19 -6.33
CA ARG A 156 5.51 -1.49 -5.86
C ARG A 156 7.03 -1.60 -5.97
N HIS A 157 7.59 -1.10 -7.07
CA HIS A 157 9.01 -1.27 -7.36
C HIS A 157 9.85 -0.15 -6.76
N GLN A 158 11.05 -0.52 -6.30
CA GLN A 158 12.03 0.42 -5.75
C GLN A 158 12.45 1.43 -6.82
N LEU A 159 12.38 2.73 -6.48
CA LEU A 159 12.92 3.81 -7.30
C LEU A 159 14.25 4.28 -6.71
N GLY A 160 15.33 4.14 -7.47
CA GLY A 160 16.65 4.52 -7.02
C GLY A 160 17.27 3.53 -6.02
N ASN A 161 18.26 3.99 -5.27
CA ASN A 161 19.14 3.10 -4.50
C ASN A 161 18.56 2.61 -3.17
N ARG A 162 17.41 3.15 -2.73
CA ARG A 162 16.78 2.78 -1.45
C ARG A 162 15.28 2.60 -1.62
N ARG A 163 14.71 1.67 -0.83
CA ARG A 163 13.25 1.56 -0.66
C ARG A 163 12.77 2.68 0.26
N GLU A 164 11.59 3.20 -0.03
CA GLU A 164 10.97 4.28 0.72
C GLU A 164 9.53 3.92 1.05
N ILE A 165 9.15 4.10 2.32
CA ILE A 165 7.77 3.99 2.80
C ILE A 165 7.22 5.42 2.82
N VAL A 166 6.39 5.76 1.83
CA VAL A 166 5.89 7.13 1.62
C VAL A 166 4.84 7.55 2.66
N ASN A 167 4.13 6.59 3.26
CA ASN A 167 3.18 6.90 4.33
C ASN A 167 3.93 7.14 5.64
N ASP A 168 4.00 8.39 6.08
CA ASP A 168 4.76 8.79 7.29
C ASP A 168 4.35 8.04 8.56
N ARG A 169 3.05 7.78 8.75
CA ARG A 169 2.54 7.08 9.94
C ARG A 169 2.99 5.63 9.95
N PHE A 170 2.88 4.95 8.81
CA PHE A 170 3.34 3.59 8.66
C PHE A 170 4.88 3.51 8.71
N HIS A 171 5.59 4.45 8.11
CA HIS A 171 7.05 4.55 8.20
C HIS A 171 7.52 4.63 9.66
N GLN A 172 6.89 5.49 10.47
CA GLN A 172 7.20 5.62 11.90
C GLN A 172 6.90 4.32 12.66
N GLN A 173 5.75 3.70 12.41
CA GLN A 173 5.40 2.43 13.04
C GLN A 173 6.38 1.31 12.67
N TYR A 174 6.72 1.17 11.39
CA TYR A 174 7.67 0.16 10.92
C TYR A 174 9.04 0.35 11.59
N HIS A 175 9.51 1.59 11.77
CA HIS A 175 10.77 1.84 12.49
C HIS A 175 10.67 1.52 13.99
N ARG A 176 9.51 1.73 14.62
CA ARG A 176 9.28 1.28 16.00
C ARG A 176 9.30 -0.24 16.10
N PHE A 177 8.69 -0.94 15.15
CA PHE A 177 8.75 -2.40 15.05
C PHE A 177 10.19 -2.89 14.86
N LEU A 178 10.95 -2.30 13.93
CA LEU A 178 12.38 -2.65 13.75
C LEU A 178 13.19 -2.39 15.03
N LYS A 179 12.90 -1.32 15.76
CA LYS A 179 13.51 -1.05 17.06
C LYS A 179 13.14 -2.11 18.08
N LEU A 180 11.88 -2.57 18.13
CA LEU A 180 11.45 -3.67 18.99
C LEU A 180 12.24 -4.94 18.68
N LEU A 181 12.33 -5.34 17.40
CA LEU A 181 13.10 -6.51 16.97
C LEU A 181 14.57 -6.44 17.39
N SER A 182 15.16 -5.24 17.44
CA SER A 182 16.56 -5.09 17.86
C SER A 182 16.85 -5.48 19.32
N TYR A 183 15.82 -5.67 20.16
CA TYR A 183 15.98 -6.18 21.52
C TYR A 183 15.95 -7.71 21.64
N HIS A 184 15.53 -8.42 20.59
CA HIS A 184 15.45 -9.87 20.60
C HIS A 184 16.61 -10.47 19.79
N ALA A 185 17.15 -11.60 20.26
CA ALA A 185 18.17 -12.33 19.51
C ALA A 185 17.58 -12.95 18.24
N GLU A 186 16.36 -13.47 18.34
CA GLU A 186 15.54 -14.00 17.26
C GLU A 186 14.10 -13.49 17.46
N PRO A 187 13.36 -13.14 16.39
CA PRO A 187 11.97 -12.73 16.53
C PRO A 187 11.09 -13.86 17.07
N THR A 188 10.07 -13.53 17.86
CA THR A 188 9.03 -14.50 18.28
C THR A 188 8.08 -14.81 17.12
N ASP A 189 7.26 -15.86 17.25
CA ASP A 189 6.26 -16.22 16.24
C ASP A 189 5.27 -15.07 15.97
N GLU A 190 4.85 -14.34 17.01
CA GLU A 190 3.99 -13.16 16.88
C GLU A 190 4.70 -12.02 16.14
N GLN A 191 6.00 -11.85 16.38
CA GLN A 191 6.82 -10.84 15.70
C GLN A 191 7.09 -11.20 14.24
N GLU A 192 7.28 -12.48 13.90
CA GLU A 192 7.36 -12.97 12.52
C GLU A 192 6.02 -12.76 11.78
N LEU A 193 4.88 -12.94 12.47
CA LEU A 193 3.55 -12.65 11.93
C LEU A 193 3.35 -11.14 11.70
N GLU A 194 3.78 -10.30 12.64
CA GLU A 194 3.76 -8.84 12.50
C GLU A 194 4.69 -8.35 11.37
N ALA A 195 5.87 -8.96 11.23
CA ALA A 195 6.77 -8.70 10.11
C ALA A 195 6.11 -9.04 8.77
N THR A 196 5.44 -10.20 8.69
CA THR A 196 4.66 -10.62 7.51
C THR A 196 3.65 -9.55 7.13
N TYR A 197 2.86 -9.07 8.09
CA TYR A 197 1.89 -8.01 7.88
C TYR A 197 2.53 -6.74 7.29
N TYR A 198 3.58 -6.23 7.94
CA TYR A 198 4.23 -4.99 7.52
C TYR A 198 4.98 -5.13 6.19
N LEU A 199 5.45 -6.32 5.82
CA LEU A 199 6.05 -6.57 4.51
C LEU A 199 4.98 -6.62 3.41
N LEU A 200 3.80 -7.19 3.69
CA LEU A 200 2.66 -7.17 2.76
C LEU A 200 2.16 -5.74 2.52
N LEU A 201 2.07 -4.91 3.55
CA LEU A 201 1.77 -3.47 3.41
C LEU A 201 2.79 -2.71 2.55
N GLN A 202 3.99 -3.26 2.34
CA GLN A 202 5.03 -2.69 1.48
C GLN A 202 5.11 -3.35 0.10
N GLU A 203 4.17 -4.24 -0.25
CA GLU A 203 4.20 -5.05 -1.47
C GLU A 203 5.45 -5.97 -1.58
N ARG A 204 6.12 -6.24 -0.45
CA ARG A 204 7.33 -7.10 -0.35
C ARG A 204 6.94 -8.56 -0.16
N VAL A 205 6.11 -9.07 -1.08
CA VAL A 205 5.44 -10.37 -0.96
C VAL A 205 6.41 -11.54 -0.80
N ALA A 206 7.53 -11.57 -1.54
CA ALA A 206 8.52 -12.64 -1.42
C ALA A 206 9.13 -12.70 -0.01
N GLU A 207 9.48 -11.54 0.55
CA GLU A 207 10.02 -11.47 1.92
C GLU A 207 8.93 -11.79 2.95
N ALA A 208 7.68 -11.38 2.71
CA ALA A 208 6.56 -11.75 3.56
C ALA A 208 6.38 -13.29 3.62
N PHE A 209 6.56 -14.00 2.50
CA PHE A 209 6.58 -15.46 2.49
C PHE A 209 7.70 -16.06 3.35
N ASP A 210 8.90 -15.47 3.28
CA ASP A 210 10.05 -15.96 4.05
C ASP A 210 9.85 -15.82 5.56
N PHE A 211 9.26 -14.72 6.02
CA PHE A 211 8.92 -14.51 7.43
C PHE A 211 7.73 -15.38 7.85
N PHE A 212 6.66 -15.39 7.06
CA PHE A 212 5.48 -16.21 7.36
C PHE A 212 5.80 -17.71 7.46
N GLY A 213 6.72 -18.21 6.62
CA GLY A 213 7.15 -19.60 6.64
C GLY A 213 7.93 -20.03 7.88
N ARG A 214 8.39 -19.09 8.72
CA ARG A 214 9.08 -19.37 9.99
C ARG A 214 8.13 -19.48 11.17
N VAL A 215 6.93 -18.93 11.04
CA VAL A 215 5.92 -18.90 12.10
C VAL A 215 5.49 -20.33 12.44
N ASN A 216 5.61 -20.70 13.71
CA ASN A 216 5.03 -21.92 14.26
C ASN A 216 3.60 -21.65 14.76
N PRO A 217 2.55 -22.11 14.03
CA PRO A 217 1.17 -21.81 14.40
C PRO A 217 0.68 -22.53 15.66
N GLU A 218 1.42 -23.51 16.19
CA GLU A 218 1.09 -24.18 17.46
C GLU A 218 1.47 -23.33 18.69
N GLN A 219 2.35 -22.33 18.52
CA GLN A 219 2.79 -21.42 19.58
C GLN A 219 2.05 -20.09 19.58
N LEU A 220 1.20 -19.83 18.57
CA LEU A 220 0.44 -18.59 18.43
C LEU A 220 -0.89 -18.61 19.16
N ASN A 221 -1.22 -17.50 19.82
CA ASN A 221 -2.59 -17.24 20.29
C ASN A 221 -3.48 -16.71 19.15
N GLU A 222 -2.88 -16.04 18.16
CA GLU A 222 -3.50 -15.31 17.04
C GLU A 222 -3.87 -16.25 15.87
N ARG A 223 -4.51 -17.39 16.17
CA ARG A 223 -4.84 -18.40 15.16
C ARG A 223 -5.69 -17.86 14.02
N LEU A 224 -6.66 -16.99 14.34
CA LEU A 224 -7.53 -16.34 13.38
C LEU A 224 -6.74 -15.50 12.36
N GLN A 225 -5.77 -14.72 12.83
CA GLN A 225 -4.91 -13.88 11.99
C GLN A 225 -4.00 -14.75 11.13
N TYR A 226 -3.41 -15.81 11.69
CA TYR A 226 -2.59 -16.76 10.94
C TYR A 226 -3.37 -17.41 9.80
N ASP A 227 -4.60 -17.87 10.05
CA ASP A 227 -5.44 -18.50 9.03
C ASP A 227 -5.87 -17.47 7.98
N TYR A 228 -6.11 -16.22 8.36
CA TYR A 228 -6.34 -15.12 7.40
C TYR A 228 -5.13 -14.88 6.48
N PHE A 229 -3.90 -14.82 7.04
CA PHE A 229 -2.69 -14.72 6.21
C PHE A 229 -2.53 -15.92 5.29
N THR A 230 -2.81 -17.13 5.78
CA THR A 230 -2.70 -18.35 4.97
C THR A 230 -3.65 -18.28 3.77
N ALA A 231 -4.91 -17.91 4.00
CA ALA A 231 -5.91 -17.76 2.95
C ALA A 231 -5.54 -16.64 1.96
N TYR A 232 -5.10 -15.48 2.47
CA TYR A 232 -4.68 -14.35 1.64
C TYR A 232 -3.45 -14.68 0.77
N LEU A 233 -2.44 -15.34 1.34
CA LEU A 233 -1.21 -15.74 0.65
C LEU A 233 -1.43 -16.86 -0.36
N ALA A 234 -2.49 -17.66 -0.23
CA ALA A 234 -2.85 -18.67 -1.21
C ALA A 234 -3.18 -18.06 -2.59
N PHE A 235 -3.76 -16.85 -2.64
CA PHE A 235 -3.93 -16.13 -3.92
C PHE A 235 -2.61 -15.78 -4.60
N TYR A 236 -1.56 -15.43 -3.84
CA TYR A 236 -0.23 -15.20 -4.40
C TYR A 236 0.46 -16.49 -4.88
N LYS A 237 0.01 -17.66 -4.41
CA LYS A 237 0.41 -18.98 -4.91
C LYS A 237 -0.46 -19.49 -6.06
N ALA A 238 -1.44 -18.71 -6.51
CA ALA A 238 -2.46 -19.11 -7.47
C ALA A 238 -3.26 -20.37 -7.03
N ASP A 239 -3.55 -20.47 -5.73
CA ASP A 239 -4.36 -21.53 -5.13
C ASP A 239 -5.66 -20.96 -4.52
N PRO A 240 -6.67 -20.61 -5.34
CA PRO A 240 -7.93 -20.06 -4.84
C PRO A 240 -8.74 -21.09 -4.04
N GLN A 241 -8.55 -22.39 -4.27
CA GLN A 241 -9.27 -23.43 -3.53
C GLN A 241 -8.80 -23.48 -2.07
N GLN A 242 -7.49 -23.45 -1.82
CA GLN A 242 -6.97 -23.36 -0.45
C GLN A 242 -7.46 -22.08 0.26
N ALA A 243 -7.50 -20.95 -0.47
CA ALA A 243 -8.01 -19.69 0.10
C ALA A 243 -9.47 -19.85 0.56
N ARG A 244 -10.32 -20.45 -0.27
CA ARG A 244 -11.73 -20.73 0.02
C ARG A 244 -11.89 -21.69 1.20
N ASP A 245 -11.22 -22.83 1.18
CA ASP A 245 -11.33 -23.87 2.21
C ASP A 245 -11.03 -23.34 3.63
N ILE A 246 -10.05 -22.43 3.74
CA ILE A 246 -9.72 -21.80 5.02
C ILE A 246 -10.78 -20.76 5.39
N ALA A 247 -11.16 -19.90 4.45
CA ALA A 247 -12.06 -18.78 4.70
C ALA A 247 -13.48 -19.20 5.07
N GLU A 248 -14.00 -20.29 4.48
CA GLU A 248 -15.34 -20.81 4.78
C GLU A 248 -15.53 -21.18 6.26
N ASN A 249 -14.47 -21.62 6.95
CA ASN A 249 -14.49 -21.92 8.38
C ASN A 249 -14.86 -20.71 9.24
N TYR A 250 -14.68 -19.48 8.71
CA TYR A 250 -14.93 -18.22 9.41
C TYR A 250 -16.13 -17.44 8.85
N SER A 251 -16.91 -18.04 7.94
CA SER A 251 -18.14 -17.45 7.35
C SER A 251 -19.16 -16.95 8.38
N ASN A 252 -19.22 -17.58 9.55
CA ASN A 252 -20.14 -17.22 10.64
C ASN A 252 -19.42 -16.62 11.87
N HIS A 253 -18.23 -16.06 11.69
CA HIS A 253 -17.46 -15.49 12.80
C HIS A 253 -18.26 -14.35 13.49
N PRO A 254 -18.28 -14.29 14.84
CA PRO A 254 -19.12 -13.33 15.58
C PRO A 254 -18.66 -11.88 15.47
N VAL A 255 -17.39 -11.65 15.11
CA VAL A 255 -16.85 -10.30 14.89
C VAL A 255 -16.99 -9.94 13.42
N ASP A 256 -17.85 -8.95 13.13
CA ASP A 256 -18.22 -8.52 11.76
C ASP A 256 -17.00 -8.27 10.87
N ARG A 257 -16.03 -7.48 11.36
CA ARG A 257 -14.78 -7.19 10.64
C ARG A 257 -14.07 -8.44 10.13
N TRP A 258 -13.98 -9.49 10.95
CA TRP A 258 -13.31 -10.73 10.58
C TRP A 258 -14.19 -11.58 9.66
N ARG A 259 -15.49 -11.66 9.96
CA ARG A 259 -16.46 -12.36 9.10
C ARG A 259 -16.42 -11.81 7.68
N GLU A 260 -16.50 -10.49 7.53
CA GLU A 260 -16.44 -9.79 6.24
C GLU A 260 -15.10 -9.97 5.54
N ALA A 261 -13.98 -9.96 6.28
CA ALA A 261 -12.66 -10.18 5.70
C ALA A 261 -12.53 -11.59 5.09
N PHE A 262 -13.04 -12.63 5.75
CA PHE A 262 -13.05 -13.98 5.20
C PHE A 262 -14.08 -14.17 4.10
N LEU A 263 -15.28 -13.59 4.22
CA LEU A 263 -16.27 -13.60 3.14
C LEU A 263 -15.75 -12.91 1.87
N ALA A 264 -14.95 -11.85 2.00
CA ALA A 264 -14.30 -11.22 0.87
C ALA A 264 -13.28 -12.16 0.16
N ILE A 265 -12.60 -13.03 0.90
CA ILE A 265 -11.73 -14.07 0.31
C ILE A 265 -12.58 -15.10 -0.47
N VAL A 266 -13.70 -15.55 0.11
CA VAL A 266 -14.62 -16.47 -0.58
C VAL A 266 -15.16 -15.85 -1.87
N ALA A 267 -15.66 -14.61 -1.80
CA ALA A 267 -16.17 -13.89 -2.97
C ALA A 267 -15.11 -13.71 -4.05
N GLN A 268 -13.85 -13.42 -3.67
CA GLN A 268 -12.74 -13.33 -4.63
C GLN A 268 -12.41 -14.69 -5.26
N ALA A 269 -12.46 -15.79 -4.50
CA ALA A 269 -12.26 -17.13 -5.05
C ALA A 269 -13.39 -17.52 -6.03
N ASP A 270 -14.64 -17.19 -5.71
CA ASP A 270 -15.79 -17.39 -6.59
C ASP A 270 -15.67 -16.58 -7.89
N GLU A 271 -15.26 -15.30 -7.79
CA GLU A 271 -15.02 -14.44 -8.96
C GLU A 271 -13.93 -15.02 -9.89
N ILE A 272 -12.84 -15.54 -9.32
CA ILE A 272 -11.77 -16.21 -10.09
C ILE A 272 -12.29 -17.43 -10.86
N GLU A 273 -13.29 -18.12 -10.32
CA GLU A 273 -13.96 -19.26 -10.98
C GLU A 273 -15.08 -18.84 -11.96
N GLY A 274 -15.29 -17.53 -12.14
CA GLY A 274 -16.25 -16.97 -13.09
C GLY A 274 -17.61 -16.64 -12.50
N ALA A 275 -17.77 -16.63 -11.17
CA ALA A 275 -18.92 -16.02 -10.54
C ALA A 275 -18.91 -14.49 -10.74
N GLY A 276 -20.06 -13.84 -10.52
CA GLY A 276 -20.17 -12.39 -10.58
C GLY A 276 -19.54 -11.72 -9.36
N VAL A 277 -19.19 -10.43 -9.50
CA VAL A 277 -18.67 -9.61 -8.40
C VAL A 277 -19.74 -9.43 -7.32
N GLU A 278 -19.39 -9.81 -6.08
CA GLU A 278 -20.20 -9.62 -4.89
C GLU A 278 -19.65 -8.48 -4.01
N VAL A 279 -20.55 -7.72 -3.37
CA VAL A 279 -20.17 -6.70 -2.38
C VAL A 279 -20.50 -7.27 -1.01
N ILE A 280 -19.48 -7.43 -0.18
CA ILE A 280 -19.57 -7.99 1.17
C ILE A 280 -19.70 -6.87 2.21
N ASP A 281 -18.99 -5.77 1.99
CA ASP A 281 -18.99 -4.58 2.85
C ASP A 281 -19.42 -3.36 2.01
N ASP A 282 -20.63 -2.86 2.27
CA ASP A 282 -21.20 -1.72 1.56
C ASP A 282 -20.44 -0.40 1.79
N GLU A 283 -19.66 -0.30 2.88
CA GLU A 283 -18.80 0.86 3.14
C GLU A 283 -17.45 0.76 2.40
N ASN A 284 -17.11 -0.42 1.86
CA ASN A 284 -15.90 -0.63 1.10
C ASN A 284 -16.03 -0.07 -0.33
N LEU A 285 -15.49 1.14 -0.51
CA LEU A 285 -15.47 1.83 -1.81
C LEU A 285 -14.82 0.99 -2.92
N ALA A 286 -13.80 0.18 -2.62
CA ALA A 286 -13.15 -0.63 -3.64
C ALA A 286 -14.10 -1.72 -4.17
N GLN A 287 -14.80 -2.44 -3.29
CA GLN A 287 -15.79 -3.45 -3.70
C GLN A 287 -16.94 -2.83 -4.50
N SER A 288 -17.45 -1.69 -4.03
CA SER A 288 -18.49 -0.93 -4.74
C SER A 288 -18.04 -0.50 -6.14
N GLN A 289 -16.80 -0.01 -6.28
CA GLN A 289 -16.24 0.37 -7.58
C GLN A 289 -16.01 -0.83 -8.50
N THR A 290 -15.53 -1.96 -7.99
CA THR A 290 -15.37 -3.19 -8.78
C THR A 290 -16.71 -3.67 -9.34
N LYS A 291 -17.79 -3.64 -8.55
CA LYS A 291 -19.14 -4.00 -9.01
C LYS A 291 -19.64 -3.05 -10.11
N LEU A 292 -19.41 -1.74 -9.97
CA LEU A 292 -19.78 -0.76 -10.99
C LEU A 292 -18.96 -0.97 -12.28
N ALA A 293 -17.66 -1.22 -12.17
CA ALA A 293 -16.80 -1.50 -13.31
C ALA A 293 -17.21 -2.78 -14.05
N ALA A 294 -17.60 -3.84 -13.34
CA ALA A 294 -18.11 -5.08 -13.94
C ALA A 294 -19.44 -4.88 -14.69
N ALA A 295 -20.25 -3.90 -14.28
CA ALA A 295 -21.51 -3.55 -14.94
C ALA A 295 -21.35 -2.52 -16.07
N ASP A 296 -20.22 -1.82 -16.15
CA ASP A 296 -20.00 -0.77 -17.13
C ASP A 296 -19.85 -1.35 -18.55
N THR A 297 -20.13 -0.52 -19.54
CA THR A 297 -19.94 -0.86 -20.95
C THR A 297 -18.54 -0.48 -21.39
N SER A 298 -17.78 -1.43 -21.91
CA SER A 298 -16.45 -1.19 -22.43
C SER A 298 -16.18 -2.01 -23.69
N PHE A 299 -15.30 -1.49 -24.55
CA PHE A 299 -14.79 -2.23 -25.68
C PHE A 299 -13.41 -1.71 -26.07
N ASP A 300 -12.58 -2.59 -26.60
CA ASP A 300 -11.35 -2.28 -27.33
C ASP A 300 -11.43 -2.95 -28.70
N PHE A 301 -10.68 -2.46 -29.67
CA PHE A 301 -10.63 -3.09 -30.97
C PHE A 301 -9.30 -2.87 -31.68
N GLU A 302 -8.99 -3.80 -32.57
CA GLU A 302 -7.85 -3.74 -33.47
C GLU A 302 -8.34 -3.96 -34.91
N VAL A 303 -7.56 -3.45 -35.87
CA VAL A 303 -7.83 -3.65 -37.30
C VAL A 303 -6.59 -4.27 -37.94
N GLU A 304 -6.68 -5.55 -38.27
CA GLU A 304 -5.59 -6.31 -38.87
C GLU A 304 -6.11 -7.22 -39.96
N SER A 305 -5.28 -7.49 -40.98
CA SER A 305 -5.61 -8.47 -42.04
C SER A 305 -6.99 -8.26 -42.69
N GLN A 306 -7.40 -7.00 -42.89
CA GLN A 306 -8.71 -6.60 -43.41
C GLN A 306 -9.90 -7.00 -42.53
N GLU A 307 -9.69 -7.28 -41.25
CA GLU A 307 -10.72 -7.55 -40.26
C GLU A 307 -10.63 -6.56 -39.10
N VAL A 308 -11.80 -6.23 -38.56
CA VAL A 308 -11.94 -5.47 -37.32
C VAL A 308 -12.30 -6.47 -36.24
N ARG A 309 -11.42 -6.62 -35.24
CA ARG A 309 -11.67 -7.46 -34.07
C ARG A 309 -11.99 -6.56 -32.88
N ILE A 310 -13.14 -6.78 -32.26
CA ILE A 310 -13.61 -6.05 -31.10
C ILE A 310 -13.64 -7.01 -29.90
N ASP A 311 -12.99 -6.62 -28.81
CA ASP A 311 -13.15 -7.21 -27.50
C ASP A 311 -14.07 -6.31 -26.66
N TYR A 312 -15.11 -6.85 -26.03
CA TYR A 312 -16.18 -6.03 -25.45
C TYR A 312 -16.85 -6.66 -24.24
N GLN A 313 -17.45 -5.80 -23.42
CA GLN A 313 -18.21 -6.13 -22.23
C GLN A 313 -19.47 -5.27 -22.15
N ASN A 314 -20.62 -5.90 -21.91
CA ASN A 314 -21.93 -5.23 -21.76
C ASN A 314 -22.36 -4.37 -22.97
N VAL A 315 -21.81 -4.59 -24.16
CA VAL A 315 -22.17 -3.88 -25.39
C VAL A 315 -23.02 -4.76 -26.31
N GLU A 316 -24.24 -4.32 -26.64
CA GLU A 316 -25.12 -5.04 -27.58
C GLU A 316 -24.90 -4.63 -29.05
N ARG A 317 -24.51 -3.38 -29.29
CA ARG A 317 -24.33 -2.82 -30.64
C ARG A 317 -23.26 -1.74 -30.64
N VAL A 318 -22.50 -1.66 -31.72
CA VAL A 318 -21.52 -0.59 -31.96
C VAL A 318 -21.85 0.12 -33.28
N ARG A 319 -21.59 1.43 -33.34
CA ARG A 319 -21.57 2.17 -34.60
C ARG A 319 -20.13 2.26 -35.09
N VAL A 320 -19.89 1.80 -36.31
CA VAL A 320 -18.59 1.80 -36.96
C VAL A 320 -18.63 2.82 -38.10
N ASN A 321 -17.73 3.78 -38.06
CA ASN A 321 -17.54 4.82 -39.06
C ASN A 321 -16.20 4.58 -39.75
N PHE A 322 -16.17 4.69 -41.08
CA PHE A 322 -14.97 4.54 -41.89
C PHE A 322 -14.66 5.87 -42.57
N TYR A 323 -13.41 6.33 -42.41
CA TYR A 323 -12.91 7.55 -43.03
C TYR A 323 -11.74 7.20 -43.94
N LEU A 324 -11.87 7.52 -45.23
CA LEU A 324 -10.76 7.44 -46.17
C LEU A 324 -9.70 8.47 -45.78
N MET A 325 -8.48 7.99 -45.59
CA MET A 325 -7.36 8.84 -45.23
C MET A 325 -6.63 9.31 -46.48
N ASP A 326 -6.46 10.63 -46.61
CA ASP A 326 -5.46 11.20 -47.50
C ASP A 326 -4.08 11.04 -46.85
N ILE A 327 -3.48 9.88 -47.07
CA ILE A 327 -2.19 9.54 -46.47
C ILE A 327 -1.06 10.45 -46.95
N GLU A 328 -1.15 11.00 -48.16
CA GLU A 328 -0.13 11.92 -48.67
C GLU A 328 -0.15 13.24 -47.89
N MET A 329 -1.34 13.79 -47.66
CA MET A 329 -1.50 14.99 -46.86
C MET A 329 -1.04 14.75 -45.41
N LEU A 330 -1.45 13.64 -44.78
CA LEU A 330 -1.06 13.31 -43.40
C LEU A 330 0.45 13.15 -43.26
N PHE A 331 1.07 12.42 -44.20
CA PHE A 331 2.51 12.23 -44.26
C PHE A 331 3.24 13.56 -44.46
N SER A 332 2.76 14.44 -45.34
CA SER A 332 3.39 15.75 -45.59
C SER A 332 3.34 16.66 -44.36
N ARG A 333 2.33 16.50 -43.48
CA ARG A 333 2.21 17.27 -42.24
C ARG A 333 3.08 16.70 -41.12
N ASN A 334 3.16 15.38 -40.98
CA ASN A 334 3.99 14.74 -39.95
C ASN A 334 4.65 13.45 -40.50
N PRO A 335 5.78 13.55 -41.21
CA PRO A 335 6.36 12.42 -41.95
C PRO A 335 7.01 11.33 -41.08
N PHE A 336 7.20 11.59 -39.79
CA PHE A 336 7.83 10.65 -38.83
C PHE A 336 6.84 10.14 -37.76
N VAL A 337 5.53 10.20 -38.02
CA VAL A 337 4.49 9.69 -37.13
C VAL A 337 4.02 8.32 -37.63
N GLN A 338 4.10 7.30 -36.77
CA GLN A 338 3.76 5.92 -37.14
C GLN A 338 2.26 5.60 -37.04
N GLN A 339 1.48 6.37 -36.27
CA GLN A 339 0.03 6.19 -36.10
C GLN A 339 -0.70 7.54 -36.05
N TYR A 340 -1.63 7.76 -36.98
CA TYR A 340 -2.47 8.96 -37.04
C TYR A 340 -3.85 8.65 -36.42
N SER A 341 -4.02 8.76 -35.11
CA SER A 341 -5.26 8.31 -34.42
C SER A 341 -6.25 9.41 -34.04
N SER A 342 -5.82 10.68 -33.87
CA SER A 342 -6.57 11.60 -33.00
C SER A 342 -7.13 12.89 -33.63
N GLN A 343 -7.14 13.06 -34.97
CA GLN A 343 -7.47 14.36 -35.61
C GLN A 343 -8.65 14.36 -36.62
N PHE A 344 -9.48 13.31 -36.69
CA PHE A 344 -10.50 13.18 -37.75
C PHE A 344 -11.93 13.64 -37.37
N SER A 345 -12.13 14.24 -36.20
CA SER A 345 -13.44 14.54 -35.62
C SER A 345 -14.27 15.63 -36.32
N TYR A 346 -13.80 16.20 -37.45
CA TYR A 346 -14.46 17.30 -38.16
C TYR A 346 -14.93 16.96 -39.59
N ILE A 347 -14.77 15.71 -40.04
CA ILE A 347 -15.18 15.27 -41.39
C ILE A 347 -16.33 14.27 -41.31
N GLN A 348 -17.12 14.19 -42.38
CA GLN A 348 -18.19 13.19 -42.51
C GLN A 348 -17.58 11.83 -42.87
N PRO A 349 -18.02 10.71 -42.25
CA PRO A 349 -17.55 9.38 -42.62
C PRO A 349 -17.95 9.02 -44.05
N ASN A 350 -17.06 8.31 -44.74
CA ASN A 350 -17.33 7.77 -46.08
C ASN A 350 -18.36 6.64 -46.03
N GLN A 351 -18.35 5.86 -44.96
CA GLN A 351 -19.32 4.80 -44.71
C GLN A 351 -19.56 4.67 -43.21
N SER A 352 -20.81 4.41 -42.83
CA SER A 352 -21.21 4.13 -41.45
C SER A 352 -22.07 2.89 -41.41
N GLN A 353 -21.85 2.03 -40.42
CA GLN A 353 -22.67 0.85 -40.19
C GLN A 353 -22.90 0.60 -38.70
N VAL A 354 -23.95 -0.14 -38.37
CA VAL A 354 -24.23 -0.62 -37.01
C VAL A 354 -24.00 -2.11 -36.98
N VAL A 355 -23.10 -2.55 -36.09
CA VAL A 355 -22.77 -3.96 -35.91
C VAL A 355 -23.38 -4.43 -34.60
N ALA A 356 -24.19 -5.49 -34.66
CA ALA A 356 -24.73 -6.15 -33.48
C ALA A 356 -23.69 -7.13 -32.92
N LEU A 357 -23.42 -7.04 -31.62
CA LEU A 357 -22.44 -7.88 -30.95
C LEU A 357 -23.13 -9.08 -30.27
N PRO A 358 -22.60 -10.31 -30.41
CA PRO A 358 -23.17 -11.49 -29.76
C PRO A 358 -23.19 -11.38 -28.23
N LYS A 359 -24.34 -11.62 -27.59
CA LYS A 359 -24.50 -11.47 -26.13
C LYS A 359 -23.65 -12.41 -25.26
N ASN A 360 -23.26 -13.57 -25.79
CA ASN A 360 -22.53 -14.61 -25.05
C ASN A 360 -21.07 -14.74 -25.50
N LYS A 361 -20.49 -13.66 -26.01
CA LYS A 361 -19.08 -13.60 -26.41
C LYS A 361 -18.45 -12.35 -25.82
N THR A 362 -17.15 -12.44 -25.58
CA THR A 362 -16.29 -11.31 -25.18
C THR A 362 -15.47 -10.76 -26.35
N SER A 363 -15.52 -11.43 -27.50
CA SER A 363 -14.79 -11.04 -28.71
C SER A 363 -15.60 -11.35 -29.98
N PHE A 364 -15.55 -10.44 -30.95
CA PHE A 364 -16.23 -10.56 -32.24
C PHE A 364 -15.41 -9.91 -33.34
N ALA A 365 -15.31 -10.57 -34.49
CA ALA A 365 -14.61 -10.05 -35.66
C ALA A 365 -15.55 -9.94 -36.87
N PHE A 366 -15.34 -8.90 -37.68
CA PHE A 366 -16.00 -8.74 -38.98
C PHE A 366 -15.04 -8.16 -40.00
N SER A 367 -15.20 -8.54 -41.26
CA SER A 367 -14.34 -8.05 -42.34
C SER A 367 -14.64 -6.60 -42.71
N LEU A 368 -13.61 -5.87 -43.14
CA LEU A 368 -13.76 -4.54 -43.74
C LEU A 368 -14.64 -4.62 -45.00
N PRO A 369 -15.47 -3.59 -45.25
CA PRO A 369 -16.23 -3.43 -46.48
C PRO A 369 -15.35 -3.61 -47.72
N ALA A 370 -15.88 -4.30 -48.75
CA ALA A 370 -15.10 -4.66 -49.92
C ALA A 370 -14.50 -3.44 -50.64
N GLU A 371 -15.20 -2.30 -50.65
CA GLU A 371 -14.69 -1.07 -51.27
C GLU A 371 -13.46 -0.50 -50.55
N LEU A 372 -13.26 -0.84 -49.27
CA LEU A 372 -12.22 -0.26 -48.41
C LEU A 372 -10.99 -1.14 -48.25
N ARG A 373 -11.01 -2.38 -48.75
CA ARG A 373 -9.95 -3.39 -48.49
C ARG A 373 -8.57 -3.02 -49.02
N ASN A 374 -8.46 -2.18 -50.04
CA ASN A 374 -7.18 -1.70 -50.60
C ASN A 374 -6.95 -0.20 -50.36
N GLN A 375 -7.69 0.39 -49.40
CA GLN A 375 -7.60 1.81 -49.08
C GLN A 375 -7.08 1.99 -47.66
N ASN A 376 -6.45 3.13 -47.41
CA ASN A 376 -6.06 3.53 -46.07
C ASN A 376 -7.31 4.12 -45.39
N VAL A 377 -7.75 3.48 -44.31
CA VAL A 377 -8.97 3.86 -43.60
C VAL A 377 -8.68 4.10 -42.13
N LEU A 378 -9.28 5.14 -41.57
CA LEU A 378 -9.49 5.24 -40.14
C LEU A 378 -10.83 4.56 -39.83
N VAL A 379 -10.79 3.57 -38.95
CA VAL A 379 -11.97 2.93 -38.39
C VAL A 379 -12.24 3.60 -37.05
N GLU A 380 -13.41 4.20 -36.89
CA GLU A 380 -13.88 4.74 -35.61
C GLU A 380 -15.05 3.89 -35.13
N ILE A 381 -15.02 3.45 -33.88
CA ILE A 381 -16.08 2.69 -33.25
C ILE A 381 -16.62 3.48 -32.06
N SER A 382 -17.95 3.59 -31.98
CA SER A 382 -18.64 4.26 -30.88
C SER A 382 -19.73 3.38 -30.25
N ALA A 383 -19.71 3.28 -28.92
CA ALA A 383 -20.70 2.61 -28.08
C ALA A 383 -20.53 3.03 -26.61
N GLY A 384 -21.62 3.01 -25.83
CA GLY A 384 -21.52 3.24 -24.38
C GLY A 384 -20.95 4.59 -23.96
N GLY A 385 -21.06 5.63 -24.80
CA GLY A 385 -20.44 6.94 -24.55
C GLY A 385 -18.93 6.99 -24.82
N GLN A 386 -18.32 5.89 -25.26
CA GLN A 386 -16.93 5.80 -25.70
C GLN A 386 -16.83 5.88 -27.21
N THR A 387 -15.76 6.51 -27.70
CA THR A 387 -15.36 6.52 -29.11
C THR A 387 -13.88 6.21 -29.18
N LYS A 388 -13.51 5.19 -29.94
CA LYS A 388 -12.11 4.77 -30.18
C LYS A 388 -11.85 4.72 -31.68
N SER A 389 -10.63 5.01 -32.10
CA SER A 389 -10.27 5.07 -33.52
C SER A 389 -8.92 4.44 -33.78
N GLU A 390 -8.86 3.57 -34.79
CA GLU A 390 -7.65 2.87 -35.24
C GLU A 390 -7.44 3.10 -36.73
N ALA A 391 -6.19 3.35 -37.11
CA ALA A 391 -5.79 3.55 -38.49
C ALA A 391 -5.35 2.22 -39.11
N TYR A 392 -5.96 1.85 -40.24
CA TYR A 392 -5.60 0.67 -41.01
C TYR A 392 -5.00 1.08 -42.35
N TYR A 393 -3.69 0.80 -42.51
CA TYR A 393 -2.95 1.08 -43.74
C TYR A 393 -2.93 -0.15 -44.64
N SER A 394 -4.03 -0.38 -45.35
CA SER A 394 -4.07 -1.47 -46.31
C SER A 394 -3.18 -1.19 -47.51
N ASN A 395 -2.28 -2.13 -47.80
CA ASN A 395 -1.49 -2.11 -49.02
C ASN A 395 -1.18 -3.53 -49.47
N SER A 396 -0.93 -3.68 -50.76
CA SER A 396 -0.43 -4.92 -51.39
C SER A 396 0.98 -4.68 -51.95
N LEU A 397 1.78 -3.87 -51.24
CA LEU A 397 3.11 -3.43 -51.65
C LEU A 397 4.19 -4.19 -50.88
N ALA A 398 5.01 -4.94 -51.60
CA ALA A 398 6.31 -5.38 -51.10
C ALA A 398 7.33 -4.26 -51.32
N VAL A 399 7.58 -3.46 -50.27
CA VAL A 399 8.58 -2.38 -50.27
C VAL A 399 9.86 -2.84 -49.57
N GLN A 400 10.96 -2.82 -50.32
CA GLN A 400 12.30 -3.08 -49.82
C GLN A 400 13.13 -1.80 -49.85
N VAL A 401 13.49 -1.29 -48.67
CA VAL A 401 14.44 -0.18 -48.53
C VAL A 401 15.86 -0.76 -48.52
N ILE A 402 16.72 -0.24 -49.39
CA ILE A 402 18.11 -0.64 -49.56
C ILE A 402 18.97 0.52 -49.07
N GLU A 403 19.06 0.67 -47.75
CA GLU A 403 19.67 1.84 -47.07
C GLU A 403 21.09 2.13 -47.55
N ASN A 404 21.95 1.10 -47.66
CA ASN A 404 23.35 1.24 -48.08
C ASN A 404 23.53 1.86 -49.48
N TYR A 405 22.49 1.87 -50.31
CA TYR A 405 22.53 2.42 -51.67
C TYR A 405 21.48 3.51 -51.89
N GLY A 406 20.75 3.92 -50.84
CA GLY A 406 19.76 4.99 -50.95
C GLY A 406 18.63 4.71 -51.94
N GLN A 407 18.26 3.44 -52.12
CA GLN A 407 17.23 3.03 -53.06
C GLN A 407 16.07 2.32 -52.37
N VAL A 408 14.87 2.53 -52.89
CA VAL A 408 13.70 1.71 -52.58
C VAL A 408 13.34 0.87 -53.81
N ARG A 409 12.92 -0.37 -53.57
CA ARG A 409 12.32 -1.25 -54.58
C ARG A 409 10.90 -1.59 -54.17
N VAL A 410 9.96 -1.38 -55.08
CA VAL A 410 8.54 -1.63 -54.91
C VAL A 410 8.08 -2.73 -55.86
N ALA A 411 7.42 -3.73 -55.32
CA ALA A 411 6.79 -4.81 -56.06
C ALA A 411 5.41 -5.12 -55.49
N HIS A 412 4.59 -5.80 -56.26
CA HIS A 412 3.32 -6.33 -55.76
C HIS A 412 3.61 -7.45 -54.75
N GLU A 413 2.94 -7.43 -53.60
CA GLU A 413 3.23 -8.30 -52.47
C GLU A 413 3.12 -9.79 -52.83
N ASN A 414 2.02 -10.21 -53.45
CA ASN A 414 1.80 -11.62 -53.81
C ASN A 414 2.56 -12.06 -55.07
N SER A 415 2.40 -11.35 -56.19
CA SER A 415 3.00 -11.76 -57.48
C SER A 415 4.51 -11.49 -57.57
N LYS A 416 5.07 -10.68 -56.66
CA LYS A 416 6.46 -10.19 -56.69
C LYS A 416 6.85 -9.42 -57.95
N LYS A 417 5.88 -9.08 -58.81
CA LYS A 417 6.09 -8.28 -60.02
C LYS A 417 6.48 -6.86 -59.62
N ALA A 418 7.53 -6.31 -60.25
CA ALA A 418 7.92 -4.92 -60.04
C ALA A 418 6.78 -3.96 -60.40
N LEU A 419 6.58 -2.93 -59.57
CA LEU A 419 5.55 -1.91 -59.78
C LEU A 419 6.21 -0.61 -60.25
N ALA A 420 5.97 -0.27 -61.52
CA ALA A 420 6.43 0.97 -62.14
C ALA A 420 5.44 2.11 -61.88
N GLY A 421 5.93 3.35 -61.85
CA GLY A 421 5.06 4.53 -61.68
C GLY A 421 4.48 4.68 -60.28
N VAL A 422 5.02 3.98 -59.27
CA VAL A 422 4.61 4.15 -57.87
C VAL A 422 5.23 5.44 -57.35
N TYR A 423 4.42 6.33 -56.78
CA TYR A 423 4.90 7.60 -56.25
C TYR A 423 5.68 7.36 -54.96
N VAL A 424 6.83 8.01 -54.82
CA VAL A 424 7.66 7.99 -53.62
C VAL A 424 7.93 9.43 -53.19
N LYS A 425 7.51 9.77 -51.97
CA LYS A 425 7.73 11.09 -51.36
C LYS A 425 8.63 10.94 -50.14
N VAL A 426 9.68 11.75 -50.09
CA VAL A 426 10.76 11.60 -49.11
C VAL A 426 10.90 12.89 -48.32
N TYR A 427 10.86 12.76 -47.00
CA TYR A 427 11.26 13.79 -46.06
C TYR A 427 12.56 13.38 -45.36
N ALA A 428 13.36 14.37 -45.01
CA ALA A 428 14.57 14.18 -44.23
C ALA A 428 14.43 14.90 -42.88
N ARG A 429 14.84 14.22 -41.81
CA ARG A 429 15.22 14.84 -40.55
C ARG A 429 16.69 15.20 -40.65
N MET A 430 16.97 16.48 -40.48
CA MET A 430 18.32 17.03 -40.56
C MET A 430 19.02 16.95 -39.20
N SER A 431 20.34 17.04 -39.17
CA SER A 431 21.15 17.00 -37.94
C SER A 431 20.85 18.12 -36.94
N ASP A 432 20.20 19.21 -37.37
CA ASP A 432 19.71 20.29 -36.50
C ASP A 432 18.32 20.04 -35.92
N GLY A 433 17.74 18.85 -36.18
CA GLY A 433 16.41 18.44 -35.76
C GLY A 433 15.28 18.93 -36.67
N SER A 434 15.56 19.75 -37.69
CA SER A 434 14.54 20.22 -38.63
C SER A 434 14.05 19.09 -39.55
N VAL A 435 12.75 19.10 -39.86
CA VAL A 435 12.14 18.16 -40.80
C VAL A 435 11.73 18.92 -42.06
N LYS A 436 12.24 18.49 -43.21
CA LYS A 436 11.92 19.12 -44.50
C LYS A 436 11.68 18.10 -45.60
N PHE A 437 10.92 18.52 -46.60
CA PHE A 437 10.80 17.79 -47.86
C PHE A 437 12.20 17.65 -48.48
N TYR A 438 12.54 16.44 -48.91
CA TYR A 438 13.85 16.13 -49.47
C TYR A 438 13.77 15.88 -50.97
N LYS A 439 12.91 14.93 -51.36
CA LYS A 439 12.82 14.47 -52.75
C LYS A 439 11.50 13.74 -52.98
N ASP A 440 10.99 13.77 -54.20
CA ASP A 440 9.95 12.85 -54.62
C ASP A 440 10.18 12.38 -56.07
N GLY A 441 9.34 11.45 -56.51
CA GLY A 441 9.30 10.99 -57.87
C GLY A 441 8.58 9.66 -57.98
N TYR A 442 8.84 8.95 -59.08
CA TYR A 442 8.14 7.71 -59.39
C TYR A 442 9.14 6.58 -59.59
N THR A 443 8.73 5.35 -59.23
CA THR A 443 9.53 4.16 -59.52
C THR A 443 9.67 3.93 -61.03
N ASP A 444 10.85 3.47 -61.44
CA ASP A 444 11.10 3.08 -62.84
C ASP A 444 10.41 1.74 -63.22
N LEU A 445 10.62 1.26 -64.45
CA LEU A 445 10.06 -0.02 -64.93
C LEU A 445 10.51 -1.24 -64.10
N ARG A 446 11.57 -1.11 -63.30
CA ARG A 446 12.10 -2.15 -62.41
C ARG A 446 11.55 -2.01 -60.98
N GLY A 447 10.66 -1.05 -60.76
CA GLY A 447 10.08 -0.71 -59.47
C GLY A 447 11.06 0.00 -58.54
N ARG A 448 12.11 0.64 -59.07
CA ARG A 448 13.15 1.27 -58.25
C ARG A 448 13.05 2.79 -58.23
N PHE A 449 13.36 3.37 -57.08
CA PHE A 449 13.52 4.81 -56.90
C PHE A 449 14.73 5.10 -56.01
N ASP A 450 15.53 6.09 -56.40
CA ASP A 450 16.66 6.60 -55.61
C ASP A 450 16.17 7.76 -54.74
N PHE A 451 16.13 7.53 -53.43
CA PHE A 451 15.62 8.48 -52.45
C PHE A 451 16.69 9.43 -51.89
N THR A 452 17.97 9.23 -52.21
CA THR A 452 19.08 9.99 -51.59
C THR A 452 19.78 10.96 -52.53
N SER A 453 19.86 10.69 -53.83
CA SER A 453 20.67 11.52 -54.73
C SER A 453 19.98 12.85 -55.05
N LEU A 454 20.64 13.96 -54.69
CA LEU A 454 20.30 15.32 -55.10
C LEU A 454 21.58 16.01 -55.62
N SER A 455 21.45 17.00 -56.50
CA SER A 455 22.56 17.85 -56.94
C SER A 455 22.92 18.92 -55.90
N THR A 456 22.99 18.52 -54.62
CA THR A 456 23.26 19.37 -53.45
C THR A 456 24.12 18.60 -52.44
N ASN A 457 24.64 19.28 -51.43
CA ASN A 457 25.36 18.67 -50.31
C ASN A 457 24.44 18.36 -49.10
N GLU A 458 23.13 18.32 -49.31
CA GLU A 458 22.17 18.18 -48.19
C GLU A 458 22.25 16.82 -47.50
N LEU A 459 22.63 15.75 -48.22
CA LEU A 459 22.75 14.40 -47.69
C LEU A 459 23.68 14.31 -46.47
N ASP A 460 24.73 15.15 -46.43
CA ASP A 460 25.74 15.18 -45.36
C ASP A 460 25.16 15.61 -44.01
N ASN A 461 23.99 16.25 -44.04
CA ASN A 461 23.30 16.76 -42.87
C ASN A 461 21.99 16.00 -42.60
N VAL A 462 21.74 14.87 -43.25
CA VAL A 462 20.56 14.04 -42.99
C VAL A 462 20.87 13.04 -41.88
N GLU A 463 20.04 13.02 -40.85
CA GLU A 463 20.06 12.03 -39.78
C GLU A 463 19.21 10.81 -40.14
N GLN A 464 18.02 11.06 -40.70
CA GLN A 464 17.05 10.00 -41.01
C GLN A 464 16.12 10.42 -42.16
N PHE A 465 15.72 9.47 -42.99
CA PHE A 465 14.70 9.63 -44.02
C PHE A 465 13.38 8.99 -43.59
N SER A 466 12.28 9.56 -44.06
CA SER A 466 10.97 8.92 -44.09
C SER A 466 10.43 8.95 -45.51
N LEU A 467 9.94 7.80 -45.98
CA LEU A 467 9.50 7.54 -47.33
C LEU A 467 8.04 7.12 -47.31
N LEU A 468 7.16 7.91 -47.93
CA LEU A 468 5.84 7.48 -48.33
C LEU A 468 5.93 6.84 -49.70
N VAL A 469 5.50 5.59 -49.82
CA VAL A 469 5.33 4.88 -51.08
C VAL A 469 3.83 4.76 -51.34
N LEU A 470 3.34 5.36 -52.42
CA LEU A 470 1.91 5.51 -52.73
C LEU A 470 1.59 4.99 -54.13
N SER A 471 0.66 4.03 -54.20
CA SER A 471 0.11 3.49 -55.44
C SER A 471 -1.41 3.66 -55.43
N GLU A 472 -1.98 4.18 -56.52
CA GLU A 472 -3.44 4.34 -56.67
C GLU A 472 -4.18 3.00 -56.58
N GLU A 473 -3.59 1.92 -57.11
CA GLU A 473 -4.22 0.59 -57.16
C GLU A 473 -3.85 -0.32 -55.99
N HIS A 474 -2.66 -0.12 -55.39
CA HIS A 474 -2.08 -1.08 -54.44
C HIS A 474 -1.92 -0.53 -53.00
N GLY A 475 -2.41 0.68 -52.73
CA GLY A 475 -2.39 1.29 -51.40
C GLY A 475 -1.10 2.05 -51.12
N ALA A 476 -0.81 2.29 -49.83
CA ALA A 476 0.35 3.07 -49.42
C ALA A 476 1.05 2.50 -48.20
N VAL A 477 2.34 2.80 -48.08
CA VAL A 477 3.15 2.39 -46.93
C VAL A 477 4.22 3.43 -46.62
N VAL A 478 4.46 3.66 -45.33
CA VAL A 478 5.56 4.51 -44.86
C VAL A 478 6.72 3.63 -44.40
N ARG A 479 7.94 4.04 -44.75
CA ARG A 479 9.18 3.41 -44.29
C ARG A 479 10.18 4.47 -43.87
N GLU A 480 10.84 4.23 -42.75
CA GLU A 480 12.00 5.03 -42.35
C GLU A 480 13.29 4.37 -42.84
N ALA A 481 14.30 5.19 -43.11
CA ALA A 481 15.59 4.73 -43.59
C ALA A 481 16.72 5.60 -43.03
N ASN A 482 17.84 5.00 -42.65
CA ASN A 482 19.05 5.74 -42.36
C ASN A 482 19.74 6.20 -43.66
N PRO A 483 20.50 7.31 -43.63
CA PRO A 483 21.34 7.68 -44.76
C PRO A 483 22.37 6.57 -45.08
N PRO A 484 22.74 6.38 -46.35
CA PRO A 484 23.77 5.41 -46.74
C PRO A 484 25.08 5.65 -45.99
N ARG A 485 25.70 4.58 -45.48
CA ARG A 485 27.03 4.66 -44.88
C ARG A 485 28.06 5.00 -45.97
N ARG A 486 28.86 6.04 -45.74
CA ARG A 486 29.98 6.42 -46.61
C ARG A 486 31.08 5.38 -46.62
#